data_AF-A0A5C9CHE9-F1
#
_entry.id   AF-A0A5C9CHE9-F1
#
_cell.length_a   1.000
_cell.length_b   1.000
_cell.length_c   1.000
_cell.angle_alpha   90.00
_cell.angle_beta   90.00
_cell.angle_gamma   90.00
#
_symmetry.space_group_name_H-M   'P 1'
#
loop_
_entity.id
_entity.type
_entity.pdbx_description
1 polymer ?
#
loop_
_entity_poly.entity_id
_entity_poly.type
_entity_poly.pdbx_seq_one_letter_code
_entity_poly.pdbx_strand_id
1 'polypeptide(L)'
;MLSKCVTYEVEGQVSDRPEAVEAYLRYADWACRLNYVLHPQPLFPSVRLELNDQLRRQKLLPTRVTLRAKLDRPLNLKAEHSLAWSLDTLDRQSIHKWESLLRDPALQKVSLPEYQRIALGQQTAKVR
;
A
#
# COMPACT_ATOMS: atom_id res chain seq x y z
N MET A 1 -18.52 8.77 -12.89
CA MET A 1 -17.82 10.05 -13.18
C MET A 1 -16.32 10.03 -12.89
N LEU A 2 -15.79 9.24 -11.93
CA LEU A 2 -14.34 9.16 -11.64
C LEU A 2 -13.47 8.54 -12.76
N SER A 3 -14.06 7.71 -13.64
CA SER A 3 -13.35 7.02 -14.72
C SER A 3 -12.74 7.94 -15.79
N LYS A 4 -13.13 9.22 -15.85
CA LYS A 4 -12.57 10.18 -16.83
C LYS A 4 -11.23 10.79 -16.38
N CYS A 5 -10.93 10.77 -15.08
CA CYS A 5 -9.76 11.46 -14.52
C CYS A 5 -8.75 10.53 -13.86
N VAL A 6 -9.09 9.29 -13.52
CA VAL A 6 -8.15 8.31 -12.93
C VAL A 6 -8.27 6.98 -13.66
N THR A 7 -7.13 6.41 -14.03
CA THR A 7 -7.03 5.14 -14.74
C THR A 7 -5.96 4.28 -14.09
N TYR A 8 -6.32 3.03 -13.81
CA TYR A 8 -5.39 1.99 -13.43
C TYR A 8 -5.26 0.98 -14.58
N GLU A 9 -4.02 0.66 -14.93
CA GLU A 9 -3.68 -0.46 -15.81
C GLU A 9 -2.87 -1.45 -14.98
N VAL A 10 -3.29 -2.71 -14.98
CA VAL A 10 -2.64 -3.75 -14.18
C VAL A 10 -2.32 -4.94 -15.04
N GLU A 11 -1.09 -5.39 -14.96
CA GLU A 11 -0.72 -6.75 -15.33
C GLU A 11 -0.70 -7.58 -14.06
N GLY A 12 -1.27 -8.78 -14.14
CA GLY A 12 -1.32 -9.70 -13.04
C GLY A 12 -1.00 -11.12 -13.50
N GLN A 13 -0.58 -11.93 -12.55
CA GLN A 13 -0.38 -13.36 -12.72
C GLN A 13 -1.45 -14.13 -11.93
N VAL A 14 -1.93 -15.23 -12.52
CA VAL A 14 -2.72 -16.20 -11.78
C VAL A 14 -1.80 -16.92 -10.80
N SER A 15 -2.23 -17.05 -9.56
CA SER A 15 -1.53 -17.84 -8.55
C SER A 15 -2.26 -19.16 -8.32
N ASP A 16 -1.49 -20.23 -8.20
CA ASP A 16 -1.92 -21.54 -7.70
C ASP A 16 -2.25 -21.53 -6.19
N ARG A 17 -1.92 -20.43 -5.49
CA ARG A 17 -2.15 -20.20 -4.06
C ARG A 17 -3.20 -19.11 -3.84
N PRO A 18 -4.50 -19.44 -3.89
CA PRO A 18 -5.58 -18.45 -3.74
C PRO A 18 -5.52 -17.68 -2.42
N GLU A 19 -5.03 -18.29 -1.35
CA GLU A 19 -4.81 -17.65 -0.06
C GLU A 19 -3.76 -16.54 -0.11
N ALA A 20 -2.75 -16.66 -0.98
CA ALA A 20 -1.73 -15.63 -1.15
C ALA A 20 -2.30 -14.39 -1.86
N VAL A 21 -3.20 -14.58 -2.82
CA VAL A 21 -3.94 -13.49 -3.48
C VAL A 21 -4.70 -12.68 -2.44
N GLU A 22 -5.47 -13.36 -1.58
CA GLU A 22 -6.26 -12.68 -0.55
C GLU A 22 -5.38 -11.98 0.49
N ALA A 23 -4.32 -12.64 0.95
CA ALA A 23 -3.39 -12.06 1.91
C ALA A 23 -2.74 -10.78 1.37
N TYR A 24 -2.27 -10.81 0.12
CA TYR A 24 -1.70 -9.64 -0.55
C TYR A 24 -2.72 -8.51 -0.70
N LEU A 25 -3.93 -8.80 -1.20
CA LEU A 25 -4.93 -7.77 -1.46
C LEU A 25 -5.46 -7.15 -0.17
N ARG A 26 -5.60 -7.93 0.91
CA ARG A 26 -5.92 -7.41 2.24
C ARG A 26 -4.83 -6.47 2.76
N TYR A 27 -3.55 -6.82 2.57
CA TYR A 27 -2.45 -5.92 2.88
C TYR A 27 -2.52 -4.63 2.03
N ALA A 28 -2.76 -4.74 0.73
CA ALA A 28 -2.87 -3.59 -0.17
C ALA A 28 -4.06 -2.67 0.19
N ASP A 29 -5.18 -3.23 0.64
CA ASP A 29 -6.34 -2.47 1.12
C ASP A 29 -5.97 -1.62 2.36
N TRP A 30 -5.28 -2.22 3.33
CA TRP A 30 -4.81 -1.52 4.53
C TRP A 30 -3.77 -0.45 4.19
N ALA A 31 -2.78 -0.79 3.35
CA ALA A 31 -1.76 0.17 2.92
C ALA A 31 -2.39 1.37 2.21
N CYS A 32 -3.38 1.14 1.33
CA CYS A 32 -4.10 2.21 0.66
C CYS A 32 -4.84 3.14 1.65
N ARG A 33 -5.56 2.57 2.61
CA ARG A 33 -6.28 3.33 3.64
C ARG A 33 -5.32 4.13 4.51
N LEU A 34 -4.20 3.53 4.92
CA LEU A 34 -3.17 4.20 5.71
C LEU A 34 -2.56 5.37 4.94
N ASN A 35 -2.19 5.15 3.67
CA ASN A 35 -1.62 6.20 2.82
C ASN A 35 -2.58 7.37 2.63
N TYR A 36 -3.90 7.11 2.53
CA TYR A 36 -4.90 8.18 2.46
C TYR A 36 -4.92 9.06 3.72
N VAL A 37 -4.66 8.48 4.88
CA VAL A 37 -4.69 9.20 6.17
C VAL A 37 -3.38 9.96 6.43
N LEU A 38 -2.26 9.49 5.89
CA LEU A 38 -0.92 10.00 6.21
C LEU A 38 -0.35 10.99 5.20
N HIS A 39 -0.85 11.02 3.97
CA HIS A 39 -0.30 11.92 2.94
C HIS A 39 -1.18 13.17 2.75
N PRO A 40 -0.59 14.35 2.51
CA PRO A 40 -1.32 15.62 2.45
C PRO A 40 -2.20 15.80 1.21
N GLN A 41 -2.04 14.98 0.16
CA GLN A 41 -2.84 15.04 -1.07
C GLN A 41 -3.05 13.63 -1.68
N PRO A 42 -3.70 12.70 -0.97
CA PRO A 42 -3.88 11.35 -1.47
C PRO A 42 -5.11 11.26 -2.39
N LEU A 43 -5.03 10.40 -3.40
CA LEU A 43 -6.23 9.96 -4.13
C LEU A 43 -7.19 9.27 -3.16
N PHE A 44 -8.50 9.40 -3.39
CA PHE A 44 -9.49 8.69 -2.60
C PHE A 44 -9.25 7.17 -2.67
N PRO A 45 -9.25 6.46 -1.52
CA PRO A 45 -8.87 5.06 -1.47
C PRO A 45 -9.87 4.17 -2.22
N SER A 46 -11.13 4.62 -2.34
CA SER A 46 -12.20 3.90 -3.02
C SER A 46 -11.83 3.43 -4.43
N VAL A 47 -11.05 4.22 -5.19
CA VAL A 47 -10.62 3.85 -6.54
C VAL A 47 -9.67 2.66 -6.53
N ARG A 48 -8.73 2.63 -5.57
CA ARG A 48 -7.78 1.51 -5.43
C ARG A 48 -8.45 0.28 -4.81
N LEU A 49 -9.38 0.47 -3.88
CA LEU A 49 -10.15 -0.62 -3.28
C LEU A 49 -10.99 -1.34 -4.34
N GLU A 50 -11.66 -0.61 -5.23
CA GLU A 50 -12.39 -1.22 -6.35
C GLU A 50 -11.46 -2.01 -7.28
N LEU A 51 -10.27 -1.49 -7.61
CA LEU A 51 -9.27 -2.24 -8.37
C LEU A 51 -8.89 -3.55 -7.65
N ASN A 52 -8.61 -3.49 -6.35
CA ASN A 52 -8.25 -4.66 -5.57
C ASN A 52 -9.39 -5.69 -5.56
N ASP A 53 -10.66 -5.26 -5.48
CA ASP A 53 -11.81 -6.15 -5.58
C ASP A 53 -11.94 -6.83 -6.96
N GLN A 54 -11.60 -6.14 -8.04
CA GLN A 54 -11.56 -6.74 -9.37
C GLN A 54 -10.45 -7.80 -9.47
N LEU A 55 -9.25 -7.52 -8.94
CA LEU A 55 -8.15 -8.48 -8.88
C LEU A 55 -8.52 -9.70 -8.04
N ARG A 56 -9.24 -9.50 -6.93
CA ARG A 56 -9.76 -10.57 -6.07
C ARG A 56 -10.72 -11.49 -6.82
N ARG A 57 -11.69 -10.92 -7.56
CA ARG A 57 -12.65 -11.69 -8.39
C ARG A 57 -11.95 -12.50 -9.47
N GLN A 58 -10.87 -11.97 -10.04
CA GLN A 58 -10.08 -12.62 -11.08
C GLN A 58 -8.95 -13.52 -10.53
N LYS A 59 -8.76 -13.57 -9.20
CA LYS A 59 -7.69 -14.32 -8.52
C LYS A 59 -6.29 -13.97 -9.02
N LEU A 60 -6.05 -12.68 -9.26
CA LEU A 60 -4.79 -12.17 -9.81
C LEU A 60 -3.92 -11.53 -8.71
N LEU A 61 -2.65 -11.89 -8.71
CA LEU A 61 -1.61 -11.12 -8.05
C LEU A 61 -1.05 -10.08 -9.03
N PRO A 62 -1.04 -8.78 -8.69
CA PRO A 62 -0.51 -7.77 -9.60
C PRO A 62 1.01 -7.88 -9.68
N THR A 63 1.54 -7.91 -10.90
CA THR A 63 2.98 -7.86 -11.20
C THR A 63 3.42 -6.48 -11.67
N ARG A 64 2.50 -5.72 -12.28
CA ARG A 64 2.73 -4.33 -12.67
C ARG A 64 1.46 -3.53 -12.49
N VAL A 65 1.58 -2.35 -11.88
CA VAL A 65 0.47 -1.40 -11.70
C VAL A 65 0.91 -0.06 -12.25
N THR A 66 0.13 0.48 -13.18
CA THR A 66 0.28 1.85 -13.69
C THR A 66 -0.94 2.66 -13.28
N LEU A 67 -0.71 3.81 -12.66
CA LEU A 67 -1.74 4.79 -12.30
C LEU A 67 -1.52 6.04 -13.12
N ARG A 68 -2.54 6.47 -13.86
CA ARG A 68 -2.58 7.76 -14.53
C ARG A 68 -3.75 8.57 -13.97
N ALA A 69 -3.48 9.75 -13.43
CA ALA A 69 -4.51 10.66 -12.97
C ALA A 69 -4.36 12.05 -13.61
N LYS A 70 -5.46 12.56 -14.16
CA LYS A 70 -5.62 13.91 -14.70
C LYS A 70 -6.18 14.81 -13.59
N LEU A 71 -5.30 15.19 -12.68
CA LEU A 71 -5.55 16.21 -11.65
C LEU A 71 -4.92 17.54 -12.08
N ASP A 72 -5.09 18.60 -11.27
CA ASP A 72 -4.41 19.89 -11.49
C ASP A 72 -2.89 19.73 -11.67
N ARG A 73 -2.30 18.74 -10.98
CA ARG A 73 -0.99 18.18 -11.33
C ARG A 73 -1.16 16.75 -11.83
N PRO A 74 -0.84 16.46 -13.10
CA PRO A 74 -0.96 15.11 -13.62
C PRO A 74 -0.04 14.16 -12.86
N LEU A 75 -0.58 12.99 -12.51
CA LEU A 75 0.13 11.95 -11.77
C LEU A 75 0.30 10.73 -12.68
N ASN A 76 1.53 10.25 -12.81
CA ASN A 76 1.85 9.01 -13.51
C ASN A 76 2.78 8.19 -12.62
N LEU A 77 2.24 7.13 -12.01
CA LEU A 77 2.98 6.25 -11.12
C LEU A 77 3.02 4.84 -11.70
N LYS A 78 4.17 4.19 -11.53
CA LYS A 78 4.39 2.80 -11.93
C LYS A 78 4.99 2.03 -10.76
N ALA A 79 4.43 0.85 -10.50
CA ALA A 79 4.98 -0.11 -9.56
C ALA A 79 5.16 -1.46 -10.26
N GLU A 80 6.30 -2.09 -10.00
CA GLU A 80 6.60 -3.46 -10.44
C GLU A 80 6.79 -4.32 -9.19
N HIS A 81 6.26 -5.54 -9.25
CA HIS A 81 6.24 -6.47 -8.14
C HIS A 81 6.87 -7.79 -8.58
N SER A 82 7.93 -8.18 -7.88
CA SER A 82 8.48 -9.53 -7.95
C SER A 82 8.02 -10.30 -6.72
N LEU A 83 7.36 -11.43 -6.93
CA LEU A 83 6.78 -12.24 -5.87
C LEU A 83 7.70 -13.45 -5.63
N ALA A 84 8.35 -13.48 -4.47
CA ALA A 84 9.12 -14.62 -4.01
C ALA A 84 8.26 -15.49 -3.08
N TRP A 85 8.30 -16.80 -3.28
CA TRP A 85 7.56 -17.77 -2.46
C TRP A 85 8.34 -18.28 -1.24
N SER A 86 9.61 -17.93 -1.16
CA SER A 86 10.52 -18.26 -0.06
C SER A 86 11.04 -16.97 0.55
N LEU A 87 11.04 -16.91 1.89
CA LEU A 87 11.65 -15.81 2.62
C LEU A 87 13.18 -15.90 2.50
N ASP A 88 13.77 -14.85 1.98
CA ASP A 88 15.22 -14.71 1.95
C ASP A 88 15.77 -14.27 3.33
N THR A 89 17.08 -14.03 3.40
CA THR A 89 17.74 -13.59 4.63
C THR A 89 17.25 -12.21 5.09
N LEU A 90 17.00 -11.28 4.16
CA LEU A 90 16.56 -9.92 4.47
C LEU A 90 15.10 -9.90 4.93
N ASP A 91 14.24 -10.74 4.35
CA ASP A 91 12.87 -10.94 4.76
C ASP A 91 12.81 -11.42 6.22
N ARG A 92 13.61 -12.45 6.55
CA ARG A 92 13.68 -13.01 7.91
C ARG A 92 14.21 -12.00 8.91
N GLN A 93 15.25 -11.25 8.55
CA GLN A 93 15.77 -10.18 9.40
C GLN A 93 14.73 -9.08 9.63
N SER A 94 13.97 -8.71 8.60
CA SER A 94 12.90 -7.72 8.70
C SER A 94 11.78 -8.20 9.61
N ILE A 95 11.32 -9.44 9.45
CA ILE A 95 10.31 -10.06 10.32
C ILE A 95 10.79 -10.05 11.77
N HIS A 96 12.01 -10.53 12.03
CA HIS A 96 12.57 -10.56 13.37
C HIS A 96 12.66 -9.16 14.01
N LYS A 97 13.07 -8.16 13.23
CA LYS A 97 13.08 -6.76 13.66
C LYS A 97 11.69 -6.28 14.05
N TRP A 98 10.68 -6.50 13.22
CA TRP A 98 9.31 -6.08 13.51
C TRP A 98 8.74 -6.78 14.75
N GLU A 99 8.98 -8.10 14.89
CA GLU A 99 8.59 -8.85 16.08
C GLU A 99 9.30 -8.36 17.35
N SER A 100 10.55 -7.91 17.26
CA SER A 100 11.27 -7.30 18.37
C SER A 100 10.63 -5.97 18.77
N LEU A 101 10.37 -5.08 17.81
CA LEU A 101 9.69 -3.80 18.05
C LEU A 101 8.30 -3.97 18.66
N LEU A 102 7.55 -5.00 18.26
CA LEU A 102 6.23 -5.30 18.83
C LEU A 102 6.29 -5.77 20.28
N ARG A 103 7.42 -6.33 20.71
CA ARG A 103 7.66 -6.80 22.09
C ARG A 103 8.35 -5.76 22.96
N ASP A 104 8.88 -4.68 22.36
CA ASP A 104 9.57 -3.63 23.09
C ASP A 104 8.59 -2.90 24.02
N PRO A 105 8.82 -2.89 25.36
CA PRO A 105 7.98 -2.15 26.29
C PRO A 105 7.98 -0.63 26.03
N ALA A 106 8.97 -0.11 25.29
CA ALA A 106 9.01 1.30 24.86
C ALA A 106 8.09 1.58 23.66
N LEU A 107 7.45 0.58 23.06
CA LEU A 107 6.50 0.78 21.97
C LEU A 107 5.30 1.61 22.43
N GLN A 108 5.22 2.85 21.94
CA GLN A 108 4.12 3.74 22.27
C GLN A 108 2.87 3.41 21.45
N LYS A 109 1.76 3.18 22.15
CA LYS A 109 0.43 3.13 21.54
C LYS A 109 -0.16 4.53 21.55
N VAL A 110 -0.23 5.14 20.37
CA VAL A 110 -0.78 6.48 20.19
C VAL A 110 -2.12 6.41 19.47
N SER A 111 -2.98 7.39 19.72
CA SER A 111 -4.18 7.58 18.90
C SER A 111 -3.81 7.97 17.47
N LEU A 112 -4.70 7.74 16.51
CA LEU A 112 -4.46 8.15 15.11
C LEU A 112 -4.19 9.66 14.96
N PRO A 113 -4.94 10.58 15.61
CA PRO A 113 -4.63 12.01 15.55
C PRO A 113 -3.24 12.35 16.10
N GLU A 114 -2.83 11.68 17.17
CA GLU A 114 -1.51 11.88 17.75
C GLU A 114 -0.40 11.36 16.84
N TYR A 115 -0.62 10.19 16.22
CA TYR A 115 0.28 9.66 15.20
C TYR A 115 0.43 10.62 14.01
N GLN A 116 -0.68 11.16 13.49
CA GLN A 116 -0.65 12.13 12.39
C GLN A 116 0.13 13.39 12.77
N ARG A 117 -0.07 13.93 13.99
CA ARG A 117 0.70 15.08 14.49
C ARG A 117 2.20 14.81 14.52
N ILE A 118 2.61 13.63 15.01
CA ILE A 118 4.03 13.23 15.09
C ILE A 118 4.61 13.03 13.68
N ALA A 119 3.93 12.25 12.84
CA ALA A 119 4.41 11.88 11.51
C ALA A 119 4.49 13.09 10.55
N LEU A 120 3.47 13.95 10.55
CA LEU A 120 3.45 15.16 9.72
C LEU A 120 4.40 16.23 10.26
N GLY A 121 4.48 16.39 11.59
CA GLY A 121 5.42 17.32 12.23
C GLY A 121 6.88 17.02 11.91
N GLN A 122 7.25 15.74 11.82
CA GLN A 122 8.59 15.31 11.42
C GLN A 122 8.88 15.51 9.92
N GLN A 123 7.89 15.40 9.03
CA GLN A 123 8.07 15.69 7.60
C GLN A 123 8.39 17.17 7.34
N THR A 124 7.73 18.09 8.04
CA THR A 124 8.05 19.54 7.94
C THR A 124 9.46 19.89 8.43
N ALA A 125 10.03 19.13 9.35
CA ALA A 125 11.38 19.36 9.86
C ALA A 125 12.49 18.87 8.89
N LYS A 126 12.21 17.89 8.02
CA LYS A 126 13.16 17.38 7.01
C LYS A 126 13.19 18.18 5.71
N VAL A 127 12.24 19.08 5.49
CA VAL A 127 12.13 19.91 4.27
C VAL A 127 12.71 21.32 4.49
N ARG A 128 13.24 21.62 5.69
CA ARG A 128 13.96 22.86 6.00
C ARG A 128 15.46 22.66 5.99
#